data_AF-A0A3T0RUM6-F1
#
_entry.id   AF-A0A3T0RUM6-F1
#
_cell.length_a   1.000
_cell.length_b   1.000
_cell.length_c   1.000
_cell.angle_alpha   90.00
_cell.angle_beta   90.00
_cell.angle_gamma   90.00
#
_symmetry.space_group_name_H-M   'P 1'
#
loop_
_entity.id
_entity.type
_entity.pdbx_description
1 polymer ?
#
loop_
_entity_poly.entity_id
_entity_poly.type
_entity_poly.pdbx_seq_one_letter_code
_entity_poly.pdbx_strand_id
1 'polypeptide(L)'
;MSTRQDVFFIEKQISQRKKGDLMILSEERIGHWAKVITDKVWGDDIVDFTDDDQALVAARRAIVLFVREDAEIDTKAREKVASLKRNVMEGTSEWEIMYKKYYEEEKNRRG
;
A
#
# COMPACT_ATOMS: atom_id res chain seq x y z
N MET A 1 39.30 6.28 -4.98
CA MET A 1 38.11 6.27 -4.10
C MET A 1 36.89 6.02 -4.96
N SER A 2 36.10 5.01 -4.61
CA SER A 2 35.23 4.24 -5.51
C SER A 2 33.85 4.90 -5.69
N THR A 3 33.73 5.78 -6.68
CA THR A 3 32.50 6.52 -7.03
C THR A 3 31.28 5.62 -7.26
N ARG A 4 31.47 4.36 -7.67
CA ARG A 4 30.36 3.40 -7.87
C ARG A 4 29.73 2.91 -6.56
N GLN A 5 30.51 2.75 -5.50
CA GLN A 5 29.98 2.33 -4.19
C GLN A 5 29.19 3.46 -3.53
N ASP A 6 29.63 4.71 -3.71
CA ASP A 6 28.94 5.89 -3.19
C ASP A 6 27.59 6.12 -3.88
N VAL A 7 27.53 5.99 -5.21
CA VAL A 7 26.27 6.11 -5.97
C VAL A 7 25.27 5.02 -5.57
N PHE A 8 25.70 3.77 -5.46
CA PHE A 8 24.82 2.66 -5.03
C PHE A 8 24.28 2.87 -3.61
N PHE A 9 25.09 3.40 -2.70
CA PHE A 9 24.65 3.70 -1.34
C PHE A 9 23.61 4.84 -1.32
N ILE A 10 23.81 5.88 -2.13
CA ILE A 10 22.86 6.98 -2.28
C ILE A 10 21.54 6.51 -2.89
N GLU A 11 21.57 5.70 -3.95
CA GLU A 11 20.36 5.11 -4.55
C GLU A 11 19.60 4.23 -3.56
N LYS A 12 20.32 3.42 -2.76
CA LYS A 12 19.73 2.59 -1.72
C LYS A 12 19.08 3.45 -0.62
N GLN A 13 19.70 4.54 -0.20
CA GLN A 13 19.15 5.48 0.78
C GLN A 13 17.91 6.22 0.23
N ILE A 14 17.94 6.68 -1.02
CA ILE A 14 16.79 7.33 -1.68
C ILE A 14 15.61 6.35 -1.82
N SER A 15 15.88 5.10 -2.20
CA SER A 15 14.86 4.05 -2.29
C SER A 15 14.27 3.71 -0.92
N GLN A 16 15.10 3.59 0.11
CA GLN A 16 14.65 3.32 1.48
C GLN A 16 13.89 4.51 2.09
N ARG A 17 14.26 5.76 1.80
CA ARG A 17 13.51 6.96 2.17
C ARG A 17 12.16 7.03 1.47
N LYS A 18 12.12 6.88 0.13
CA LYS A 18 10.87 6.83 -0.64
C LYS A 18 9.94 5.73 -0.13
N LYS A 19 10.50 4.57 0.25
CA LYS A 19 9.74 3.45 0.82
C LYS A 19 9.10 3.79 2.17
N GLY A 20 9.75 4.61 3.00
CA GLY A 20 9.18 5.15 4.24
C GLY A 20 8.14 6.25 3.99
N ASP A 21 8.39 7.13 3.03
CA ASP A 21 7.48 8.22 2.66
C ASP A 21 6.21 7.72 1.91
N LEU A 22 6.31 6.57 1.22
CA LEU A 22 5.18 5.85 0.61
C LEU A 22 4.31 5.12 1.65
N MET A 23 4.77 5.00 2.88
CA MET A 23 4.09 4.23 3.91
C MET A 23 3.08 5.13 4.64
N ILE A 24 1.83 5.13 4.17
CA ILE A 24 0.70 5.88 4.78
C ILE A 24 0.48 5.51 6.26
N LEU A 25 0.93 4.31 6.68
CA LEU A 25 0.82 3.83 8.05
C LEU A 25 2.17 3.87 8.77
N SER A 26 2.17 4.38 10.00
CA SER A 26 3.33 4.28 10.90
C SER A 26 3.54 2.83 11.35
N GLU A 27 4.79 2.50 11.71
CA GLU A 27 5.17 1.19 12.27
C GLU A 27 4.32 0.81 13.50
N GLU A 28 4.00 1.79 14.35
CA GLU A 28 3.14 1.58 15.51
C GLU A 28 1.72 1.16 15.09
N ARG A 29 1.13 1.82 14.09
CA ARG A 29 -0.17 1.43 13.55
C ARG A 29 -0.09 0.03 12.93
N ILE A 30 0.92 -0.26 12.13
CA ILE A 30 1.09 -1.59 11.54
C ILE A 30 1.17 -2.67 12.62
N GLY A 31 1.89 -2.42 13.71
CA GLY A 31 1.95 -3.32 14.86
C GLY A 31 0.60 -3.52 15.55
N HIS A 32 -0.14 -2.43 15.80
CA HIS A 32 -1.47 -2.50 16.41
C HIS A 32 -2.44 -3.30 15.55
N TRP A 33 -2.51 -3.00 14.26
CA TRP A 33 -3.39 -3.68 13.32
C TRP A 33 -3.01 -5.15 13.12
N ALA A 34 -1.72 -5.47 13.11
CA ALA A 34 -1.28 -6.86 13.02
C ALA A 34 -1.83 -7.69 14.19
N LYS A 35 -1.79 -7.15 15.42
CA LYS A 35 -2.34 -7.81 16.60
C LYS A 35 -3.85 -7.99 16.52
N VAL A 36 -4.58 -6.94 16.13
CA VAL A 36 -6.05 -7.02 15.94
C VAL A 36 -6.42 -8.09 14.91
N ILE A 37 -5.68 -8.17 13.80
CA ILE A 37 -5.92 -9.17 12.75
C ILE A 37 -5.63 -10.58 13.28
N THR A 38 -4.48 -10.82 13.90
CA THR A 38 -4.13 -12.16 14.43
C THR A 38 -5.12 -12.62 15.48
N ASP A 39 -5.51 -11.73 16.40
CA ASP A 39 -6.48 -12.04 17.46
C ASP A 39 -7.85 -12.40 16.85
N LYS A 40 -8.25 -11.71 15.78
CA LYS A 40 -9.53 -11.95 15.09
C LYS A 40 -9.55 -13.22 14.28
N VAL A 41 -8.54 -13.48 13.46
CA VAL A 41 -8.53 -14.70 12.62
C VAL A 41 -8.42 -15.98 13.46
N TRP A 42 -7.75 -15.91 14.61
CA TRP A 42 -7.74 -16.98 15.60
C TRP A 42 -9.10 -17.10 16.33
N GLY A 43 -9.61 -15.99 16.87
CA GLY A 43 -10.84 -15.98 17.66
C GLY A 43 -12.11 -16.35 16.87
N ASP A 44 -12.11 -16.08 15.56
CA ASP A 44 -13.21 -16.42 14.65
C ASP A 44 -13.00 -17.80 13.98
N ASP A 45 -12.02 -18.61 14.43
CA ASP A 45 -11.71 -19.96 13.92
C ASP A 45 -11.43 -20.00 12.41
N ILE A 46 -10.82 -18.94 11.87
CA ILE A 46 -10.50 -18.81 10.45
C ILE A 46 -9.12 -19.42 10.16
N VAL A 47 -8.17 -19.23 11.07
CA VAL A 47 -6.79 -19.70 10.94
C VAL A 47 -6.22 -20.15 12.28
N ASP A 48 -5.71 -21.37 12.32
CA ASP A 48 -4.88 -21.88 13.41
C ASP A 48 -3.39 -21.61 13.16
N PHE A 49 -2.70 -21.06 14.16
CA PHE A 49 -1.25 -20.96 14.21
C PHE A 49 -0.70 -21.44 15.55
N THR A 50 0.49 -22.04 15.52
CA THR A 50 1.18 -22.52 16.74
C THR A 50 2.25 -21.56 17.25
N ASP A 51 2.52 -20.50 16.48
CA ASP A 51 3.58 -19.51 16.73
C ASP A 51 3.03 -18.10 16.49
N ASP A 52 2.73 -17.43 17.60
CA ASP A 52 2.16 -16.07 17.62
C ASP A 52 3.10 -15.03 16.98
N ASP A 53 4.42 -15.19 17.14
CA ASP A 53 5.40 -14.25 16.59
C ASP A 53 5.43 -14.35 15.07
N GLN A 54 5.40 -15.57 14.53
CA GLN A 54 5.29 -15.79 13.09
C GLN A 54 3.96 -15.27 12.53
N ALA A 55 2.85 -15.49 13.24
CA ALA A 55 1.54 -14.96 12.85
C ALA A 55 1.56 -13.42 12.80
N LEU A 56 2.15 -12.76 13.79
CA LEU A 56 2.29 -11.30 13.82
C LEU A 56 3.17 -10.79 12.68
N VAL A 57 4.29 -11.44 12.38
CA VAL A 57 5.16 -11.08 11.25
C VAL A 57 4.42 -11.22 9.92
N ALA A 58 3.66 -12.30 9.74
CA ALA A 58 2.84 -12.52 8.56
C ALA A 58 1.76 -11.44 8.41
N ALA A 59 1.04 -11.11 9.49
CA ALA A 59 0.02 -10.07 9.50
C ALA A 59 0.61 -8.68 9.17
N ARG A 60 1.75 -8.31 9.77
CA ARG A 60 2.46 -7.07 9.42
C ARG A 60 2.80 -7.03 7.93
N ARG A 61 3.36 -8.12 7.40
CA ARG A 61 3.71 -8.20 5.98
C ARG A 61 2.48 -8.07 5.08
N ALA A 62 1.38 -8.73 5.43
CA ALA A 62 0.12 -8.64 4.70
C ALA A 62 -0.42 -7.19 4.66
N ILE A 63 -0.43 -6.49 5.80
CA ILE A 63 -0.83 -5.08 5.88
C ILE A 63 0.04 -4.22 4.94
N VAL A 64 1.36 -4.39 4.99
CA VAL A 64 2.28 -3.59 4.15
C VAL A 64 2.07 -3.84 2.67
N LEU A 65 1.85 -5.10 2.28
CA LEU A 65 1.56 -5.45 0.89
C LEU A 65 0.23 -4.85 0.44
N PHE A 66 -0.82 -4.99 1.25
CA PHE A 66 -2.14 -4.44 0.97
C PHE A 66 -2.10 -2.92 0.77
N VAL A 67 -1.47 -2.18 1.69
CA VAL A 67 -1.39 -0.71 1.60
C VAL A 67 -0.61 -0.26 0.36
N ARG A 68 0.45 -0.97 -0.02
CA ARG A 68 1.21 -0.64 -1.23
C ARG A 68 0.39 -0.87 -2.49
N GLU A 69 -0.30 -2.00 -2.54
CA GLU A 69 -1.16 -2.32 -3.66
C GLU A 69 -2.28 -1.28 -3.81
N ASP A 70 -2.91 -0.90 -2.70
CA ASP A 70 -3.95 0.12 -2.65
C ASP A 70 -3.44 1.49 -3.14
N ALA A 71 -2.25 1.91 -2.68
CA ALA A 71 -1.63 3.17 -3.12
C ALA A 71 -1.30 3.16 -4.62
N GLU A 72 -0.88 2.02 -5.17
CA GLU A 72 -0.67 1.87 -6.60
C GLU A 72 -1.98 1.90 -7.41
N ILE A 73 -3.08 1.36 -6.87
CA ILE A 73 -4.41 1.43 -7.50
C ILE A 73 -4.88 2.89 -7.53
N ASP A 74 -4.78 3.61 -6.41
CA ASP A 74 -5.12 5.04 -6.33
C ASP A 74 -4.31 5.85 -7.37
N THR A 75 -2.99 5.64 -7.42
CA THR A 75 -2.12 6.35 -8.38
C THR A 75 -2.57 6.12 -9.82
N LYS A 76 -2.82 4.87 -10.22
CA LYS A 76 -3.28 4.53 -11.57
C LYS A 76 -4.66 5.08 -11.89
N ALA A 77 -5.57 5.07 -10.92
CA ALA A 77 -6.90 5.63 -11.09
C ALA A 77 -6.81 7.14 -11.35
N ARG A 78 -6.02 7.88 -10.57
CA ARG A 78 -5.78 9.31 -10.77
C ARG A 78 -5.13 9.60 -12.12
N GLU A 79 -4.11 8.85 -12.51
CA GLU A 79 -3.45 8.97 -13.82
C GLU A 79 -4.45 8.75 -14.97
N LYS A 80 -5.35 7.77 -14.85
CA LYS A 80 -6.42 7.55 -15.84
C LYS A 80 -7.36 8.73 -15.94
N VAL A 81 -7.81 9.30 -14.81
CA VAL A 81 -8.69 10.47 -14.83
C VAL A 81 -7.98 11.68 -15.46
N ALA A 82 -6.71 11.92 -15.09
CA ALA A 82 -5.90 12.99 -15.64
C ALA A 82 -5.62 12.82 -17.15
N SER A 83 -5.59 11.58 -17.66
CA SER A 83 -5.39 11.28 -19.08
C SER A 83 -6.61 11.58 -19.96
N LEU A 84 -7.76 11.87 -19.36
CA LEU A 84 -8.99 12.16 -20.10
C LEU A 84 -8.84 13.45 -20.91
N LYS A 85 -9.26 13.42 -22.19
CA LYS A 85 -9.20 14.59 -23.10
C LYS A 85 -9.97 15.80 -22.58
N ARG A 86 -10.98 15.57 -21.74
CA ARG A 86 -11.70 16.60 -21.02
C ARG A 86 -10.93 16.81 -19.72
N ASN A 87 -10.36 18.00 -19.53
CA ASN A 87 -9.59 18.32 -18.32
C ASN A 87 -10.54 18.30 -17.10
N VAL A 88 -10.68 17.13 -16.47
CA VAL A 88 -11.55 16.93 -15.30
C VAL A 88 -10.80 17.41 -14.07
N MET A 89 -11.23 18.54 -13.50
CA MET A 89 -10.60 19.14 -12.34
C MET A 89 -10.77 18.26 -11.09
N GLU A 90 -9.68 17.98 -10.39
CA GLU A 90 -9.68 17.20 -9.15
C GLU A 90 -10.59 17.83 -8.08
N GLY A 91 -11.26 16.99 -7.30
CA GLY A 91 -12.21 17.43 -6.25
C GLY A 91 -13.58 17.87 -6.77
N THR A 92 -13.82 17.85 -8.09
CA THR A 92 -15.17 18.02 -8.64
C THR A 92 -15.98 16.72 -8.54
N SER A 93 -17.31 16.82 -8.50
CA SER A 93 -18.18 15.63 -8.46
C SER A 93 -17.97 14.70 -9.67
N GLU A 94 -17.66 15.27 -10.83
CA GLU A 94 -17.32 14.49 -12.02
C GLU A 94 -16.03 13.70 -11.82
N TRP A 95 -14.99 14.34 -11.27
CA TRP A 95 -13.73 13.69 -10.96
C TRP A 95 -13.94 12.53 -9.99
N GLU A 96 -14.70 12.73 -8.91
CA GLU A 96 -14.99 11.69 -7.91
C GLU A 96 -15.68 10.47 -8.53
N ILE A 97 -16.64 10.70 -9.43
CA ILE A 97 -17.35 9.61 -10.14
C ILE A 97 -16.36 8.81 -11.02
N MET A 98 -15.52 9.52 -11.78
CA MET A 98 -14.55 8.88 -12.69
C MET A 98 -13.43 8.17 -11.92
N TYR A 99 -12.91 8.80 -10.87
CA TYR A 99 -11.92 8.22 -9.97
C TYR A 99 -12.46 6.93 -9.36
N LYS A 100 -13.66 6.94 -8.76
CA LYS A 100 -14.28 5.76 -8.17
C LYS A 100 -14.41 4.63 -9.18
N LYS A 101 -14.86 4.94 -10.40
CA LYS A 101 -14.96 3.95 -11.48
C LYS A 101 -13.60 3.33 -11.81
N TYR A 102 -12.58 4.15 -12.04
CA TYR A 102 -11.25 3.65 -12.42
C TYR A 102 -10.51 2.95 -11.29
N TYR A 103 -10.73 3.37 -10.04
CA TYR A 103 -10.22 2.69 -8.85
C TYR A 103 -10.81 1.28 -8.75
N GLU A 104 -12.14 1.13 -8.89
CA GLU A 104 -12.77 -0.20 -8.90
C GLU A 104 -12.32 -1.07 -10.09
N GLU A 105 -12.14 -0.48 -11.28
CA GLU A 105 -11.58 -1.20 -12.44
C GLU A 105 -10.14 -1.70 -12.18
N GLU A 106 -9.25 -0.86 -11.64
CA GLU A 106 -7.87 -1.25 -11.34
C GLU A 106 -7.79 -2.27 -10.21
N LYS A 107 -8.67 -2.16 -9.20
CA LYS A 107 -8.81 -3.12 -8.11
C LYS A 107 -9.27 -4.49 -8.61
N ASN A 108 -10.34 -4.55 -9.40
CA ASN A 108 -10.86 -5.81 -9.99
C ASN A 108 -9.90 -6.45 -11.01
N ARG A 109 -8.91 -5.71 -11.50
CA ARG A 109 -7.88 -6.28 -12.40
C ARG A 109 -6.79 -7.03 -11.63
N ARG A 110 -6.63 -6.74 -10.34
CA ARG A 110 -5.58 -7.28 -9.47
C ARG A 110 -6.10 -8.34 -8.50
N GLY A 111 -7.43 -8.43 -8.31
CA GLY A 111 -8.12 -9.45 -7.50
C GLY A 111 -9.31 -10.04 -8.22
#